data_AF-A0A0B1T748-F1
#
_entry.id   AF-A0A0B1T748-F1
#
_cell.length_a   1.000
_cell.length_b   1.000
_cell.length_c   1.000
_cell.angle_alpha   90.00
_cell.angle_beta   90.00
_cell.angle_gamma   90.00
#
_symmetry.space_group_name_H-M   'P 1'
#
loop_
_entity.id
_entity.type
_entity.pdbx_description
1 polymer ?
#
loop_
_entity_poly.entity_id
_entity_poly.type
_entity_poly.pdbx_seq_one_letter_code
_entity_poly.pdbx_strand_id
1 'polypeptide(L)'
;MSASQGAADDSTTLYNRAVNLVYTYTSWRFQDTAADAAETVMREKLGNTARPIWDIVSDMSFILTNTEPFLEFARPTLHKIVDLGGIGVRKPKPLDEVVLCFF
;
A
#
# COMPACT_ATOMS: atom_id res chain seq x y z
N MET A 1 4.86 20.47 11.79
CA MET A 1 3.81 20.15 10.78
C MET A 1 4.12 20.95 9.52
N SER A 2 4.34 20.37 8.35
CA SER A 2 3.79 19.12 7.80
C SER A 2 4.84 18.40 6.95
N ALA A 3 5.35 17.23 7.39
CA ALA A 3 5.64 16.17 6.43
C ALA A 3 4.27 15.65 5.96
N SER A 4 4.06 15.47 4.66
CA SER A 4 2.80 15.24 3.93
C SER A 4 1.76 14.22 4.49
N GLN A 5 2.02 13.57 5.63
CA GLN A 5 1.18 12.56 6.28
C GLN A 5 1.06 12.76 7.82
N GLY A 6 1.56 13.87 8.38
CA GLY A 6 1.43 14.19 9.83
C GLY A 6 2.27 13.34 10.79
N ALA A 7 2.88 12.23 10.31
CA ALA A 7 3.69 11.32 11.13
C ALA A 7 5.17 11.75 11.27
N ALA A 8 5.71 12.51 10.31
CA ALA A 8 7.06 13.06 10.36
C ALA A 8 7.01 14.59 10.47
N ASP A 9 8.02 15.18 11.12
CA ASP A 9 8.17 16.64 11.21
C ASP A 9 9.32 17.13 10.32
N ASP A 10 9.06 18.20 9.57
CA ASP A 10 9.98 18.74 8.55
C ASP A 10 10.91 19.82 9.10
N SER A 11 10.85 20.10 10.39
CA SER A 11 11.73 21.11 10.99
C SER A 11 13.17 20.59 11.12
N THR A 12 14.14 21.45 10.82
CA THR A 12 15.53 21.04 10.57
C THR A 12 16.37 20.83 11.83
N THR A 13 15.76 20.67 13.00
CA THR A 13 16.47 20.53 14.28
C THR A 13 17.22 19.19 14.36
N LEU A 14 18.30 19.12 15.15
CA LEU A 14 19.04 17.88 15.35
C LEU A 14 18.18 16.79 16.02
N TYR A 15 17.30 17.19 16.95
CA TYR A 15 16.36 16.27 17.60
C TYR A 15 15.39 15.64 16.60
N ASN A 16 14.76 16.44 15.74
CA ASN A 16 13.79 15.92 14.76
C ASN A 16 14.46 15.06 13.70
N ARG A 17 15.71 15.38 13.31
CA ARG A 17 16.52 14.49 12.46
C ARG A 17 16.75 13.12 13.11
N ALA A 18 17.06 13.08 14.40
CA ALA A 18 17.25 11.82 15.12
C ALA A 18 15.94 11.03 15.22
N VAL A 19 14.82 11.70 15.54
CA VAL A 19 13.49 11.08 15.58
C VAL A 19 13.10 10.54 14.21
N ASN A 20 13.26 11.33 13.14
CA ASN A 20 12.96 10.90 11.77
C ASN A 20 13.84 9.72 11.36
N LEU A 21 15.13 9.68 11.73
CA LEU A 21 16.00 8.53 11.46
C LEU A 21 15.50 7.25 12.14
N VAL A 22 15.14 7.33 13.41
CA VAL A 22 14.56 6.20 14.16
C VAL A 22 13.25 5.78 13.52
N TYR A 23 12.37 6.73 13.21
CA TYR A 23 11.09 6.48 12.56
C TYR A 23 11.28 5.75 11.23
N THR A 24 12.11 6.27 10.33
CA THR A 24 12.42 5.62 9.04
C THR A 24 12.94 4.21 9.22
N TYR A 25 13.87 3.98 10.15
CA TYR A 25 14.38 2.64 10.43
C TYR A 25 13.29 1.70 10.94
N THR A 26 12.45 2.15 11.89
CA THR A 26 11.35 1.33 12.40
C THR A 26 10.28 1.05 11.35
N SER A 27 9.97 2.02 10.48
CA SER A 27 9.04 1.86 9.37
C SER A 27 9.57 0.85 8.36
N TRP A 28 10.85 0.94 8.00
CA TRP A 28 11.49 -0.03 7.10
C TRP A 28 11.43 -1.44 7.69
N ARG A 29 11.79 -1.61 8.97
CA ARG A 29 11.69 -2.91 9.64
C ARG A 29 10.27 -3.45 9.71
N PHE A 30 9.29 -2.58 9.98
CA PHE A 30 7.89 -2.98 9.97
C PHE A 30 7.47 -3.51 8.59
N GLN A 31 7.83 -2.80 7.50
CA GLN A 31 7.51 -3.22 6.13
C GLN A 31 8.18 -4.55 5.77
N ASP A 32 9.46 -4.72 6.09
CA ASP A 32 10.18 -5.98 5.82
C ASP A 32 9.56 -7.14 6.59
N THR A 33 9.28 -6.96 7.89
CA THR A 33 8.66 -8.04 8.69
C THR A 33 7.26 -8.41 8.21
N ALA A 34 6.48 -7.43 7.74
CA ALA A 34 5.17 -7.68 7.16
C ALA A 34 5.28 -8.44 5.82
N ALA A 35 6.26 -8.07 4.97
CA ALA A 35 6.54 -8.79 3.74
C ALA A 35 6.99 -10.23 4.01
N ASP A 36 7.91 -10.45 4.95
CA ASP A 36 8.40 -11.78 5.31
C ASP A 36 7.28 -12.69 5.84
N ALA A 37 6.39 -12.14 6.66
CA ALA A 37 5.22 -12.86 7.17
C ALA A 37 4.27 -13.27 6.03
N ALA A 38 3.99 -12.34 5.10
CA ALA A 38 3.17 -12.63 3.93
C ALA A 38 3.83 -13.67 3.01
N GLU A 39 5.15 -13.58 2.80
CA GLU A 39 5.89 -14.51 1.95
C GLU A 39 5.88 -15.92 2.52
N THR A 40 6.01 -16.05 3.84
CA THR A 40 5.91 -17.34 4.54
C THR A 40 4.57 -18.02 4.25
N VAL A 41 3.46 -17.28 4.43
CA VAL A 41 2.11 -17.81 4.16
C VAL A 41 1.91 -18.10 2.68
N MET A 42 2.44 -17.25 1.78
CA MET A 42 2.38 -17.50 0.34
C MET A 42 3.09 -18.79 -0.04
N ARG A 43 4.29 -19.03 0.50
CA ARG A 43 5.05 -20.28 0.24
C ARG A 43 4.33 -21.51 0.78
N GLU A 44 3.68 -21.41 1.95
CA GLU A 44 2.89 -22.50 2.52
C GLU A 44 1.66 -22.87 1.67
N LYS A 45 0.98 -21.87 1.09
CA LYS A 45 -0.30 -22.07 0.37
C LYS A 45 -0.14 -22.27 -1.14
N LEU A 46 0.79 -21.57 -1.76
CA LEU A 46 1.04 -21.60 -3.21
C LEU A 46 2.21 -22.53 -3.57
N GLY A 47 2.98 -22.97 -2.58
CA GLY A 47 4.15 -23.84 -2.75
C GLY A 47 5.45 -23.07 -2.98
N ASN A 48 6.55 -23.81 -3.08
CA ASN A 48 7.91 -23.26 -3.20
C ASN A 48 8.20 -22.54 -4.53
N THR A 49 7.26 -22.57 -5.49
CA THR A 49 7.31 -21.84 -6.75
C THR A 49 6.83 -20.39 -6.62
N ALA A 50 6.31 -19.99 -5.45
CA ALA A 50 5.93 -18.62 -5.18
C ALA A 50 7.14 -17.68 -5.34
N ARG A 51 6.97 -16.62 -6.13
CA ARG A 51 7.97 -15.56 -6.32
C ARG A 51 8.14 -14.77 -5.01
N PRO A 52 9.35 -14.26 -4.71
CA PRO A 52 9.56 -13.32 -3.61
C PRO A 52 8.65 -12.10 -3.72
N ILE A 53 8.15 -11.59 -2.59
CA ILE A 53 7.16 -10.52 -2.61
C ILE A 53 7.69 -9.24 -3.25
N TRP A 54 8.93 -8.86 -2.94
CA TRP A 54 9.53 -7.64 -3.49
C TRP A 54 9.73 -7.69 -5.01
N ASP A 55 9.96 -8.88 -5.59
CA ASP A 55 10.02 -9.06 -7.05
C ASP A 55 8.64 -8.90 -7.70
N ILE A 56 7.58 -9.29 -6.99
CA ILE A 56 6.20 -9.08 -7.47
C ILE A 56 5.87 -7.58 -7.42
N VAL A 57 6.24 -6.90 -6.34
CA VAL A 57 6.02 -5.46 -6.17
C VAL A 57 6.81 -4.65 -7.21
N SER A 58 8.03 -5.05 -7.57
CA SER A 58 8.82 -4.35 -8.60
C SER A 58 8.23 -4.50 -10.00
N ASP A 59 7.58 -5.63 -10.30
CA ASP A 59 7.05 -5.95 -11.62
C ASP A 59 5.56 -5.63 -11.78
N MET A 60 4.91 -5.03 -10.78
CA MET A 60 3.47 -4.76 -10.84
C MET A 60 3.13 -3.65 -11.84
N SER A 61 2.09 -3.87 -12.66
CA SER A 61 1.64 -2.88 -13.65
C SER A 61 0.51 -1.97 -13.12
N PHE A 62 -0.21 -2.38 -12.08
CA PHE A 62 -1.38 -1.68 -11.55
C PHE A 62 -1.33 -1.59 -10.04
N ILE A 63 -1.57 -0.39 -9.50
CA ILE A 63 -1.72 -0.14 -8.07
C ILE A 63 -3.15 0.37 -7.85
N LEU A 64 -3.89 -0.29 -6.97
CA LEU A 64 -5.23 0.14 -6.59
C LEU A 64 -5.14 0.90 -5.27
N THR A 65 -5.27 2.23 -5.33
CA THR A 65 -5.34 3.07 -4.14
C THR A 65 -6.75 3.57 -3.94
N ASN A 66 -7.22 3.56 -2.69
CA ASN A 66 -8.45 4.24 -2.30
C ASN A 66 -8.16 5.72 -2.01
N THR A 67 -7.52 6.40 -2.95
CA THR A 67 -7.18 7.82 -2.85
C THR A 67 -7.65 8.55 -4.11
N GLU A 68 -8.01 9.82 -3.93
CA GLU A 68 -8.44 10.68 -5.02
C GLU A 68 -7.21 11.51 -5.45
N PRO A 69 -6.76 11.43 -6.72
CA PRO A 69 -5.48 12.02 -7.14
C PRO A 69 -5.39 13.54 -7.03
N PHE A 70 -6.52 14.26 -7.08
CA PHE A 70 -6.58 15.71 -6.99
C PHE A 70 -6.59 16.24 -5.54
N LEU A 71 -7.00 15.41 -4.59
CA LEU A 71 -7.05 15.70 -3.15
C LEU A 71 -5.83 15.17 -2.40
N GLU A 72 -4.93 14.43 -3.07
CA GLU A 72 -3.70 13.91 -2.50
C GLU A 72 -2.57 14.97 -2.53
N PHE A 73 -1.69 14.95 -1.53
CA PHE A 73 -0.52 15.81 -1.52
C PHE A 73 0.42 15.51 -2.69
N ALA A 74 1.08 16.54 -3.19
CA ALA A 74 2.09 16.38 -4.24
C ALA A 74 3.20 15.43 -3.75
N ARG A 75 3.27 14.25 -4.36
CA ARG A 75 4.29 13.23 -4.15
C ARG A 75 5.13 13.08 -5.42
N PRO A 76 6.44 12.81 -5.30
CA PRO A 76 7.25 12.54 -6.48
C PRO A 76 6.77 11.22 -7.13
N THR A 77 6.20 11.30 -8.33
CA THR A 77 5.82 10.14 -9.14
C THR A 77 6.69 10.05 -10.39
N LEU A 78 6.87 8.84 -10.91
CA LEU A 78 7.51 8.66 -12.22
C LEU A 78 6.54 9.12 -13.31
N HIS A 79 7.06 9.74 -14.37
CA HIS A 79 6.28 10.17 -15.54
C HIS A 79 5.52 9.03 -16.26
N LYS A 80 5.84 7.76 -15.95
CA LYS A 80 5.16 6.57 -16.48
C LYS A 80 3.92 6.16 -15.67
N ILE A 81 3.75 6.71 -14.46
CA ILE A 81 2.61 6.41 -13.60
C ILE A 81 1.46 7.32 -14.05
N VAL A 82 0.35 6.71 -14.43
CA VAL A 82 -0.89 7.41 -14.80
C VAL A 82 -1.93 7.09 -13.73
N ASP A 83 -2.34 8.10 -12.98
CA ASP A 83 -3.38 7.96 -11.96
C ASP A 83 -4.76 7.90 -12.63
N LEU A 84 -5.46 6.78 -12.44
CA LEU A 84 -6.82 6.58 -12.94
C LEU A 84 -7.81 6.87 -11.81
N GLY A 85 -8.44 8.05 -11.86
CA GLY A 85 -9.48 8.43 -10.91
C GLY A 85 -10.78 7.65 -11.13
N GLY A 86 -11.46 7.30 -10.03
CA GLY A 86 -12.87 6.90 -10.03
C GLY A 86 -13.19 5.67 -10.90
N ILE A 87 -12.85 4.46 -10.43
CA ILE A 87 -13.44 3.23 -10.98
C ILE A 87 -14.93 3.21 -10.58
N GLY A 88 -15.78 3.81 -11.43
CA GLY A 88 -17.22 3.84 -11.21
C GLY A 88 -17.79 2.42 -11.22
N VAL A 89 -18.22 1.94 -10.06
CA VAL A 89 -18.91 0.65 -9.94
C VAL A 89 -20.26 0.77 -10.64
N ARG A 90 -20.50 -0.07 -11.66
CA ARG A 90 -21.83 -0.18 -12.29
C ARG A 90 -22.84 -0.59 -11.23
N LYS A 91 -24.09 -0.10 -11.32
CA LYS A 91 -25.15 -0.46 -10.36
C LYS A 91 -25.17 -1.99 -10.19
N PRO A 92 -25.04 -2.51 -8.95
CA PRO A 92 -25.02 -3.94 -8.73
C PRO A 92 -26.35 -4.56 -9.17
N LYS A 93 -26.30 -5.76 -9.75
CA LYS A 93 -27.51 -6.55 -10.03
C LYS A 93 -28.16 -6.91 -8.69
N PRO A 94 -29.49 -6.80 -8.54
CA PRO A 94 -30.17 -7.28 -7.33
C PRO A 94 -29.86 -8.77 -7.12
N LEU A 95 -29.66 -9.15 -5.85
CA LEU A 95 -29.35 -10.52 -5.45
C LEU A 95 -30.58 -11.40 -5.69
N ASP A 96 -30.42 -12.55 -6.34
CA ASP A 96 -31.49 -13.55 -6.47
C ASP A 96 -31.73 -14.20 -5.09
N GLU A 97 -32.98 -14.28 -4.64
CA GLU A 97 -33.40 -14.70 -3.29
C GLU A 97 -32.94 -16.11 -2.88
N VAL A 98 -32.49 -16.93 -3.85
CA VAL A 98 -32.17 -18.35 -3.67
C VAL A 98 -30.91 -18.60 -2.81
N VAL A 99 -30.05 -17.60 -2.61
CA VAL A 99 -28.79 -17.74 -1.83
C VAL A 99 -28.98 -17.49 -0.33
N LEU A 100 -30.16 -17.06 0.13
CA LEU A 100 -30.38 -16.68 1.54
C LEU A 100 -30.56 -17.86 2.51
N CYS A 101 -30.53 -19.12 2.04
CA CYS A 101 -30.87 -20.31 2.84
C CYS A 101 -29.66 -21.14 3.33
N PHE A 102 -28.47 -20.54 3.44
CA PHE A 102 -27.26 -21.24 3.90
C PHE A 102 -26.52 -20.56 5.07
N PHE A 103 -27.20 -19.69 5.82
CA PHE A 103 -26.73 -19.17 7.11
C PHE A 103 -27.74 -19.44 8.21
#